data_AF-A0A662YDC1-F1
#
_entry.id   AF-A0A662YDC1-F1
#
_cell.length_a   1.000
_cell.length_b   1.000
_cell.length_c   1.000
_cell.angle_alpha   90.00
_cell.angle_beta   90.00
_cell.angle_gamma   90.00
#
_symmetry.space_group_name_H-M   'P 1'
#
loop_
_entity.id
_entity.type
_entity.pdbx_description
1 polymer ?
#
loop_
_entity_poly.entity_id
_entity_poly.type
_entity_poly.pdbx_seq_one_letter_code
_entity_poly.pdbx_strand_id
1 'polypeptide(L)'
;MMAIFNRKLRARMDQLKVGVVYNADQTPVFFEYIPKKSINNAGAKTVWVWNSGRDKGRLACMLIGNSHGEKRTSFLIIKIQGPKRDEKAEENRKERHDLGVRLWKEIKQLQEEFQVRIYGNCAGWWTSEHSVGFLCFYLGGNGDIKRLVLLLWDYFSAH
;
A
#
# COMPACT_ATOMS: atom_id res chain seq x y z
N MET A 1 18.87 18.09 13.27
CA MET A 1 18.02 17.11 13.98
C MET A 1 18.15 15.68 13.41
N MET A 2 17.99 15.47 12.10
CA MET A 2 18.05 14.13 11.46
C MET A 2 19.41 13.41 11.57
N ALA A 3 20.53 14.13 11.45
CA ALA A 3 21.86 13.53 11.58
C ALA A 3 22.13 12.95 12.99
N ILE A 4 21.63 13.63 14.04
CA ILE A 4 21.76 13.16 15.42
C ILE A 4 20.93 11.90 15.65
N PHE A 5 19.70 11.88 15.12
CA PHE A 5 18.83 10.72 15.18
C PHE A 5 19.44 9.51 14.48
N ASN A 6 19.89 9.66 13.22
CA ASN A 6 20.51 8.57 12.46
C ASN A 6 21.75 8.00 13.16
N ARG A 7 22.58 8.87 13.77
CA ARG A 7 23.74 8.42 14.56
C ARG A 7 23.31 7.59 15.78
N LYS A 8 22.30 8.04 16.52
CA LYS A 8 21.75 7.31 17.67
C LYS A 8 21.14 5.97 17.25
N LEU A 9 20.40 5.95 16.14
CA LEU A 9 19.80 4.74 15.57
C LEU A 9 20.88 3.71 15.23
N ARG A 10 21.93 4.10 14.49
CA ARG A 10 23.05 3.21 14.14
C ARG A 10 23.76 2.66 15.37
N ALA A 11 24.07 3.50 16.35
CA ALA A 11 24.67 3.05 17.61
C ALA A 11 23.81 2.02 18.36
N ARG A 12 22.48 2.20 18.35
CA ARG A 12 21.54 1.21 18.94
C ARG A 12 21.48 -0.07 18.12
N MET A 13 21.50 0.00 16.80
CA MET A 13 21.56 -1.17 15.92
C MET A 13 22.82 -1.99 16.18
N ASP A 14 23.98 -1.34 16.30
CA ASP A 14 25.26 -2.01 16.60
C ASP A 14 25.23 -2.70 17.97
N GLN A 15 24.70 -2.02 19.00
CA GLN A 15 24.53 -2.61 20.35
C GLN A 15 23.64 -3.86 20.33
N LEU A 16 22.55 -3.83 19.56
CA LEU A 16 21.58 -4.92 19.45
C LEU A 16 21.97 -5.97 18.40
N LYS A 17 23.10 -5.80 17.71
CA LYS A 17 23.55 -6.64 16.58
C LYS A 17 22.51 -6.75 15.45
N VAL A 18 21.71 -5.70 15.26
CA VAL A 18 20.72 -5.59 14.20
C VAL A 18 21.40 -5.08 12.93
N GLY A 19 21.34 -5.86 11.85
CA GLY A 19 21.92 -5.50 10.56
C GLY A 19 21.11 -4.46 9.81
N VAL A 20 19.78 -4.54 9.89
CA VAL A 20 18.86 -3.64 9.20
C VAL A 20 17.57 -3.48 9.99
N VAL A 21 17.06 -2.25 10.04
CA VAL A 21 15.72 -1.96 10.58
C VAL A 21 14.81 -1.65 9.39
N TYR A 22 13.64 -2.29 9.34
CA TYR A 22 12.55 -1.92 8.44
C TYR A 22 11.46 -1.23 9.24
N ASN A 23 10.89 -0.17 8.67
CA ASN A 23 9.63 0.39 9.12
C ASN A 23 8.59 0.10 8.05
N ALA A 24 7.50 -0.56 8.42
CA ALA A 24 6.37 -0.84 7.56
C ALA A 24 5.11 -0.28 8.19
N ASP A 25 4.34 0.50 7.44
CA ASP A 25 3.22 1.28 7.98
C ASP A 25 2.06 1.32 6.98
N GLN A 26 0.83 1.23 7.50
CA GLN A 26 -0.37 1.30 6.70
C GLN A 26 -0.90 2.73 6.64
N THR A 27 -1.08 3.25 5.43
CA THR A 27 -1.65 4.58 5.20
C THR A 27 -2.83 4.54 4.24
N PRO A 28 -3.96 5.22 4.54
CA PRO A 28 -5.01 5.41 3.56
C PRO A 28 -4.57 6.44 2.52
N VAL A 29 -4.63 6.07 1.24
CA VAL A 29 -4.42 7.00 0.13
C VAL A 29 -5.79 7.44 -0.38
N PHE A 30 -6.06 8.74 -0.26
CA PHE A 30 -7.31 9.33 -0.72
C PHE A 30 -7.17 9.89 -2.13
N PHE A 31 -8.18 9.62 -2.96
CA PHE A 31 -8.35 10.32 -4.22
C PHE A 31 -9.28 11.50 -3.98
N GLU A 32 -8.76 12.70 -4.22
CA GLU A 32 -9.60 13.90 -4.23
C GLU A 32 -10.45 13.90 -5.49
N TYR A 33 -11.77 13.95 -5.30
CA TYR A 33 -12.72 14.15 -6.38
C TYR A 33 -13.09 15.62 -6.46
N ILE A 34 -13.46 16.06 -7.66
CA ILE A 34 -13.98 17.40 -7.88
C ILE A 34 -15.21 17.59 -6.97
N PRO A 35 -15.21 18.59 -6.07
CA PRO A 35 -16.30 18.82 -5.14
C PRO A 35 -17.65 18.93 -5.86
N LYS A 36 -18.70 18.29 -5.32
CA LYS A 36 -20.07 18.40 -5.85
C LYS A 36 -20.67 19.81 -5.70
N LYS A 37 -20.06 20.64 -4.86
CA LYS A 37 -20.51 21.99 -4.56
C LYS A 37 -19.40 22.98 -4.87
N SER A 38 -19.71 23.96 -5.70
CA SER A 38 -18.91 25.16 -5.91
C SER A 38 -19.57 26.32 -5.15
N ILE A 39 -18.79 27.02 -4.33
CA ILE A 39 -19.21 28.26 -3.68
C ILE A 39 -18.73 29.40 -4.57
N ASN A 40 -19.64 30.28 -4.96
CA ASN A 40 -19.32 31.41 -5.81
C ASN A 40 -20.15 32.64 -5.41
N ASN A 41 -19.71 33.82 -5.84
CA ASN A 41 -20.46 35.05 -5.60
C ASN A 41 -21.83 35.01 -6.29
N ALA A 42 -22.82 35.68 -5.70
CA ALA A 42 -24.16 35.78 -6.28
C ALA A 42 -24.09 36.38 -7.70
N GLY A 43 -24.73 35.71 -8.67
CA GLY A 43 -24.71 36.11 -10.09
C GLY A 43 -23.53 35.60 -10.91
N ALA A 44 -22.56 34.90 -10.31
CA ALA A 44 -21.46 34.28 -11.06
C ALA A 44 -21.95 33.14 -11.95
N LYS A 45 -21.35 33.00 -13.14
CA LYS A 45 -21.70 31.97 -14.12
C LYS A 45 -21.38 30.58 -13.57
N THR A 46 -22.39 29.71 -13.53
CA THR A 46 -22.23 28.30 -13.15
C THR A 46 -21.48 27.54 -14.23
N VAL A 47 -20.37 26.88 -13.86
CA VAL A 47 -19.67 25.92 -14.71
C VAL A 47 -20.07 24.51 -14.28
N TRP A 48 -20.62 23.75 -15.21
CA TRP A 48 -20.99 22.35 -15.00
C TRP A 48 -19.80 21.46 -15.33
N VAL A 49 -19.31 20.73 -14.34
CA VAL A 49 -18.28 19.71 -14.51
C VAL A 49 -18.90 18.34 -14.28
N TRP A 50 -18.80 17.48 -15.28
CA TRP A 50 -19.24 16.09 -15.15
C TRP A 50 -18.29 15.35 -14.21
N ASN A 51 -18.83 14.76 -13.14
CA ASN A 51 -18.10 13.87 -12.24
C ASN A 51 -18.80 12.51 -12.19
N SER A 52 -18.03 11.44 -11.99
CA SER A 52 -18.44 10.05 -11.75
C SER A 52 -19.41 9.81 -10.57
N GLY A 53 -19.84 10.85 -9.86
CA GLY A 53 -20.79 10.78 -8.75
C GLY A 53 -20.20 10.31 -7.40
N ARG A 54 -18.94 9.87 -7.37
CA ARG A 54 -18.24 9.49 -6.14
C ARG A 54 -17.75 10.71 -5.38
N ASP A 55 -17.99 10.73 -4.07
CA ASP A 55 -17.54 11.81 -3.18
C ASP A 55 -16.13 11.60 -2.66
N LYS A 56 -15.78 10.34 -2.36
CA LYS A 56 -14.46 9.94 -1.86
C LYS A 56 -14.13 8.55 -2.36
N GLY A 57 -12.87 8.39 -2.75
CA GLY A 57 -12.26 7.10 -3.06
C GLY A 57 -11.04 6.97 -2.17
N ARG A 58 -10.81 5.76 -1.67
CA ARG A 58 -9.58 5.44 -0.94
C ARG A 58 -9.07 4.09 -1.36
N LEU A 59 -7.76 3.93 -1.27
CA LEU A 59 -7.11 2.63 -1.23
C LEU A 59 -6.31 2.55 0.07
N ALA A 60 -6.10 1.33 0.57
CA ALA A 60 -5.15 1.11 1.66
C ALA A 60 -3.77 0.88 1.03
N CYS A 61 -2.74 1.55 1.55
CA CYS A 61 -1.37 1.38 1.12
C CYS A 61 -0.53 0.88 2.29
N MET A 62 0.28 -0.17 2.07
CA MET A 62 1.34 -0.58 2.96
C MET A 62 2.66 -0.12 2.37
N LEU A 63 3.36 0.74 3.11
CA LEU A 63 4.68 1.26 2.75
C LEU A 63 5.75 0.55 3.54
N ILE A 64 6.96 0.43 2.98
CA ILE A 64 8.13 -0.04 3.71
C ILE A 64 9.40 0.71 3.31
N GLY A 65 10.18 1.05 4.31
CA GLY A 65 11.52 1.61 4.15
C GLY A 65 12.49 1.00 5.13
N ASN A 66 13.79 1.06 4.82
CA ASN A 66 14.83 0.56 5.71
C ASN A 66 15.70 1.66 6.33
N SER A 67 16.53 1.27 7.30
CA SER A 67 17.49 2.12 8.00
C SER A 67 18.57 2.75 7.11
N HIS A 68 18.72 2.30 5.87
CA HIS A 68 19.61 2.89 4.88
C HIS A 68 18.94 4.01 4.07
N GLY A 69 17.64 4.23 4.28
CA GLY A 69 16.84 5.21 3.54
C GLY A 69 16.24 4.67 2.25
N GLU A 70 16.35 3.37 2.00
CA GLU A 70 15.78 2.74 0.81
C GLU A 70 14.28 2.56 0.99
N LYS A 71 13.49 3.12 0.08
CA LYS A 71 12.06 2.85 -0.06
C LYS A 71 11.89 1.64 -0.97
N ARG A 72 10.94 0.76 -0.65
CA ARG A 72 10.66 -0.44 -1.45
C ARG A 72 9.23 -0.41 -2.02
N THR A 73 8.95 -1.34 -2.93
CA THR A 73 7.65 -1.56 -3.60
C THR A 73 6.45 -1.48 -2.64
N SER A 74 5.62 -0.46 -2.79
CA SER A 74 4.40 -0.36 -1.99
C SER A 74 3.37 -1.42 -2.36
N PHE A 75 2.59 -1.87 -1.38
CA PHE A 75 1.42 -2.71 -1.62
C PHE A 75 0.17 -1.85 -1.50
N LEU A 76 -0.76 -1.98 -2.45
CA LEU A 76 -2.00 -1.24 -2.53
C LEU A 76 -3.18 -2.20 -2.51
N ILE A 77 -4.20 -1.90 -1.73
CA ILE A 77 -5.47 -2.63 -1.68
C ILE A 77 -6.57 -1.74 -2.22
N ILE A 78 -7.15 -2.15 -3.35
CA ILE A 78 -8.31 -1.48 -3.94
C ILE A 78 -9.60 -2.20 -3.56
N LYS A 79 -10.66 -1.41 -3.29
CA LYS A 79 -11.99 -1.96 -3.03
C LYS A 79 -12.64 -2.43 -4.32
N ILE A 80 -12.91 -3.72 -4.45
CA ILE A 80 -13.60 -4.31 -5.60
C ILE A 80 -14.62 -5.36 -5.16
N GLN A 81 -15.66 -5.55 -5.97
CA GLN A 81 -16.60 -6.65 -5.74
C GLN A 81 -15.99 -7.96 -6.24
N GLY A 82 -15.99 -8.99 -5.40
CA GLY A 82 -15.56 -10.33 -5.78
C GLY A 82 -16.50 -10.98 -6.81
N PRO A 83 -16.04 -12.03 -7.52
CA PRO A 83 -16.89 -12.78 -8.44
C PRO A 83 -17.99 -13.53 -7.68
N LYS A 84 -19.11 -13.82 -8.36
CA LYS A 84 -20.24 -14.57 -7.78
C LYS A 84 -20.00 -16.08 -7.63
N ARG A 85 -18.93 -16.61 -8.25
CA ARG A 85 -18.62 -18.05 -8.28
C ARG A 85 -17.34 -18.31 -7.52
N ASP A 86 -17.36 -19.27 -6.60
CA ASP A 86 -16.24 -19.56 -5.71
C ASP A 86 -15.00 -20.07 -6.44
N GLU A 87 -15.18 -20.94 -7.44
CA GLU A 87 -14.07 -21.41 -8.30
C GLU A 87 -13.31 -20.24 -8.95
N LYS A 88 -14.06 -19.23 -9.42
CA LYS A 88 -13.47 -18.02 -10.00
C LYS A 88 -12.84 -17.12 -8.95
N ALA A 89 -13.35 -17.12 -7.73
CA ALA A 89 -12.75 -16.37 -6.63
C ALA A 89 -11.37 -16.95 -6.31
N GLU A 90 -11.28 -18.27 -6.21
CA GLU A 90 -10.03 -18.97 -5.91
C GLU A 90 -8.99 -18.81 -7.03
N GLU A 91 -9.41 -18.93 -8.29
CA GLU A 91 -8.55 -18.69 -9.45
C GLU A 91 -8.00 -17.25 -9.45
N ASN A 92 -8.87 -16.25 -9.22
CA ASN A 92 -8.43 -14.86 -9.16
C ASN A 92 -7.52 -14.59 -7.96
N ARG A 93 -7.76 -15.20 -6.80
CA ARG A 93 -6.89 -15.05 -5.63
C ARG A 93 -5.47 -15.52 -5.92
N LYS A 94 -5.35 -16.70 -6.51
CA LYS A 94 -4.05 -17.32 -6.83
C LYS A 94 -3.29 -16.58 -7.92
N GLU A 95 -3.97 -16.22 -9.00
CA GLU A 95 -3.29 -15.74 -10.22
C GLU A 95 -3.31 -14.23 -10.41
N ARG A 96 -4.27 -13.54 -9.77
CA ARG A 96 -4.67 -12.18 -10.15
C ARG A 96 -4.89 -11.27 -8.95
N HIS A 97 -4.39 -11.65 -7.77
CA HIS A 97 -4.49 -10.83 -6.57
C HIS A 97 -5.95 -10.45 -6.24
N ASP A 98 -6.87 -11.42 -6.41
CA ASP A 98 -8.32 -11.28 -6.28
C ASP A 98 -8.99 -10.35 -7.30
N LEU A 99 -8.24 -9.86 -8.30
CA LEU A 99 -8.74 -9.03 -9.39
C LEU A 99 -9.34 -9.90 -10.51
N GLY A 100 -10.44 -9.43 -11.09
CA GLY A 100 -11.05 -10.10 -12.24
C GLY A 100 -10.20 -9.98 -13.50
N VAL A 101 -10.30 -10.97 -14.41
CA VAL A 101 -9.52 -11.09 -15.65
C VAL A 101 -9.40 -9.81 -16.47
N ARG A 102 -10.48 -9.03 -16.60
CA ARG A 102 -10.47 -7.79 -17.39
C ARG A 102 -9.59 -6.72 -16.73
N LEU A 103 -9.84 -6.45 -15.45
CA LEU A 103 -9.11 -5.45 -14.67
C LEU A 103 -7.64 -5.86 -14.47
N TRP A 104 -7.37 -7.16 -14.33
CA TRP A 104 -6.03 -7.69 -14.16
C TRP A 104 -5.09 -7.32 -15.31
N LYS A 105 -5.57 -7.26 -16.56
CA LYS A 105 -4.72 -6.88 -17.71
C LYS A 105 -4.14 -5.47 -17.56
N GLU A 106 -4.96 -4.52 -17.14
CA GLU A 106 -4.56 -3.14 -16.91
C GLU A 106 -3.70 -3.01 -15.65
N ILE A 107 -4.15 -3.62 -14.55
CA ILE A 107 -3.44 -3.55 -13.26
C ILE A 107 -2.06 -4.20 -13.34
N LYS A 108 -1.92 -5.32 -14.07
CA LYS A 108 -0.63 -5.98 -14.24
C LYS A 108 0.39 -5.06 -14.90
N GLN A 109 -0.02 -4.34 -15.95
CA GLN A 109 0.84 -3.35 -16.62
C GLN A 109 1.24 -2.22 -15.65
N LEU A 110 0.30 -1.69 -14.88
CA LEU A 110 0.56 -0.64 -13.89
C LEU A 110 1.49 -1.12 -12.76
N GLN A 111 1.35 -2.36 -12.29
CA GLN A 111 2.25 -2.93 -11.29
C GLN A 111 3.70 -2.98 -11.79
N GLU A 112 3.90 -3.39 -13.04
CA GLU A 112 5.20 -3.49 -13.67
C GLU A 112 5.81 -2.11 -13.92
N GLU A 113 5.02 -1.17 -14.45
CA GLU A 113 5.45 0.21 -14.75
C GLU A 113 5.84 0.98 -13.48
N PHE A 114 5.01 0.95 -12.45
CA PHE A 114 5.20 1.75 -11.24
C PHE A 114 5.90 1.00 -10.10
N GLN A 115 6.30 -0.26 -10.32
CA GLN A 115 6.92 -1.12 -9.31
C GLN A 115 6.11 -1.19 -8.00
N VAL A 116 4.80 -1.43 -8.16
CA VAL A 116 3.85 -1.56 -7.05
C VAL A 116 3.17 -2.93 -7.09
N ARG A 117 2.61 -3.36 -5.96
CA ARG A 117 1.79 -4.58 -5.87
C ARG A 117 0.37 -4.17 -5.52
N ILE A 118 -0.60 -4.49 -6.37
CA ILE A 118 -1.99 -4.10 -6.25
C ILE A 118 -2.83 -5.36 -6.06
N TYR A 119 -3.63 -5.37 -4.99
CA TYR A 119 -4.57 -6.41 -4.64
C TYR A 119 -5.99 -5.84 -4.56
N GLY A 120 -6.98 -6.70 -4.77
CA GLY A 120 -8.38 -6.34 -4.64
C GLY A 120 -9.06 -7.07 -3.48
N ASN A 121 -9.95 -6.41 -2.74
CA ASN A 121 -10.91 -7.13 -1.91
C ASN A 121 -12.20 -6.33 -1.69
N CYS A 122 -13.24 -6.98 -1.17
CA CYS A 122 -14.55 -6.34 -0.95
C CYS A 122 -14.53 -5.28 0.16
N ALA A 123 -13.59 -5.37 1.10
CA ALA A 123 -13.47 -4.44 2.21
C ALA A 123 -12.75 -3.13 1.80
N GLY A 124 -11.80 -3.22 0.86
CA GLY A 124 -10.85 -2.15 0.55
C GLY A 124 -9.82 -1.92 1.65
N TRP A 125 -9.47 -2.95 2.42
CA TRP A 125 -8.63 -2.86 3.61
C TRP A 125 -7.55 -3.94 3.63
N TRP A 126 -6.46 -3.66 4.34
CA TRP A 126 -5.40 -4.64 4.61
C TRP A 126 -5.94 -5.81 5.47
N THR A 127 -5.46 -7.03 5.21
CA THR A 127 -5.85 -8.23 5.98
C THR A 127 -4.62 -9.03 6.41
N SER A 128 -4.81 -10.00 7.30
CA SER A 128 -3.74 -10.89 7.76
C SER A 128 -3.07 -11.66 6.61
N GLU A 129 -3.83 -12.11 5.61
CA GLU A 129 -3.27 -12.77 4.42
C GLU A 129 -2.31 -11.86 3.65
N HIS A 130 -2.63 -10.57 3.53
CA HIS A 130 -1.75 -9.58 2.92
C HIS A 130 -0.49 -9.38 3.76
N SER A 131 -0.59 -9.39 5.10
CA SER A 131 0.58 -9.33 5.98
C SER A 131 1.54 -10.50 5.72
N VAL A 132 1.04 -11.73 5.62
CA VAL A 132 1.87 -12.90 5.32
C VAL A 132 2.51 -12.77 3.94
N GLY A 133 1.73 -12.44 2.91
CA GLY A 133 2.25 -12.26 1.55
C GLY A 133 3.32 -11.16 1.45
N PHE A 134 3.12 -10.05 2.18
CA PHE A 134 4.06 -8.94 2.27
C PHE A 134 5.37 -9.35 2.96
N LEU A 135 5.29 -10.06 4.09
CA LEU A 135 6.48 -10.55 4.79
C LEU A 135 7.24 -11.58 3.94
N CYS A 136 6.54 -12.51 3.28
CA CYS A 136 7.19 -13.46 2.37
C CYS A 136 7.87 -12.75 1.20
N PHE A 137 7.25 -11.70 0.64
CA PHE A 137 7.84 -10.94 -0.46
C PHE A 137 9.14 -10.23 -0.06
N TYR A 138 9.21 -9.66 1.14
CA TYR A 138 10.36 -8.87 1.57
C TYR A 138 11.42 -9.62 2.36
N LEU A 139 10.98 -10.59 3.17
CA LEU A 139 11.80 -11.28 4.17
C LEU A 139 11.86 -12.79 3.93
N GLY A 140 11.07 -13.34 3.00
CA GLY A 140 11.03 -14.78 2.71
C GLY A 140 12.21 -15.32 1.89
N GLY A 141 13.17 -14.49 1.52
CA GLY A 141 14.37 -14.93 0.80
C GLY A 141 15.37 -15.66 1.70
N ASN A 142 15.95 -16.75 1.20
CA ASN A 142 17.03 -17.53 1.85
C ASN A 142 18.39 -16.82 1.84
N GLY A 143 18.42 -15.49 1.91
CA GLY A 143 19.67 -14.75 2.05
C GLY A 143 20.32 -15.13 3.38
N ASP A 144 21.64 -15.34 3.36
CA ASP A 144 22.47 -15.64 4.52
C ASP A 144 22.15 -14.63 5.66
N ILE A 145 21.27 -15.01 6.61
CA ILE A 145 20.82 -14.14 7.71
C ILE A 145 21.96 -14.08 8.75
N LYS A 146 23.09 -13.48 8.35
CA LYS A 146 24.26 -13.28 9.20
C LYS A 146 24.02 -12.20 10.26
N ARG A 147 22.93 -11.43 10.15
CA ARG A 147 22.57 -10.35 11.07
C ARG A 147 21.06 -10.27 11.28
N LEU A 148 20.66 -9.93 12.50
CA LEU A 148 19.26 -9.75 12.89
C LEU A 148 18.58 -8.66 12.05
N VAL A 149 17.33 -8.91 11.68
CA VAL A 149 16.43 -7.93 11.05
C VAL A 149 15.43 -7.47 12.10
N LEU A 150 15.30 -6.16 12.30
CA LEU A 150 14.23 -5.58 13.12
C LEU A 150 13.14 -5.02 12.21
N LEU A 151 11.90 -5.47 12.38
CA LEU A 151 10.75 -4.94 11.67
C LEU A 151 9.87 -4.17 12.66
N LEU A 152 9.71 -2.88 12.42
CA LEU A 152 8.68 -2.05 13.04
C LEU A 152 7.44 -2.16 12.17
N TRP A 153 6.37 -2.71 12.74
CA TRP A 153 5.12 -2.95 12.04
C TRP A 153 4.04 -2.04 12.61
N ASP A 154 3.50 -1.16 11.77
CA ASP A 154 2.36 -0.29 12.08
C ASP A 154 2.54 0.56 13.34
N TYR A 155 3.80 0.87 13.66
CA TYR A 155 4.16 1.52 14.92
C TYR A 155 3.92 3.04 14.88
N PHE A 156 3.81 3.61 13.69
CA PHE A 156 3.68 5.06 13.47
C PHE A 156 2.37 5.46 12.78
N SER A 157 1.53 4.49 12.42
CA SER A 157 0.18 4.74 11.95
C SER A 157 -0.62 5.53 12.98
N ALA A 158 -1.15 6.67 12.53
CA ALA A 158 -2.14 7.43 13.29
C ALA A 158 -3.50 6.72 13.16
N HIS A 159 -3.73 5.72 14.01
CA HIS A 159 -5.03 5.07 14.18
C HIS A 159 -5.85 5.75 15.28
#